data_AF-A0A7X7SHP2-F1
#
_entry.id   AF-A0A7X7SHP2-F1
#
_cell.length_a   1.000
_cell.length_b   1.000
_cell.length_c   1.000
_cell.angle_alpha   90.00
_cell.angle_beta   90.00
_cell.angle_gamma   90.00
#
_symmetry.space_group_name_H-M   'P 1'
#
loop_
_entity.id
_entity.type
_entity.pdbx_description
1 polymer ?
#
loop_
_entity_poly.entity_id
_entity_poly.type
_entity_poly.pdbx_seq_one_letter_code
_entity_poly.pdbx_strand_id
1 'polypeptide(L)'
;MKIRAQIGMVLNLDKCIGCHTCSVTCKNVWTNRPGMEYAWFNNVETKPGIGYPKEWENQQRWNGGWVRSADGTIRPRQGARWQLLLRIFSNPNLPQIDDYYEPFTFDYDHLQSAPESKAAPTARPRSLITGERMQKIEWGPNWEEILGGEFSKRSQDRNFDDVQKEIYGQFENTFLMYLPRLCEHCLNPTCVASCPSGSIYKREEDGIVLIDQDKCRGWRMCI
;
A
#
# COMPACT_ATOMS: atom_id res chain seq x y z
N MET A 1 6.30 35.85 -4.05
CA MET A 1 7.09 34.79 -3.41
C MET A 1 6.47 34.46 -2.06
N LYS A 2 6.05 33.21 -1.82
CA LYS A 2 5.52 32.77 -0.52
C LYS A 2 6.40 31.65 0.01
N ILE A 3 7.19 31.94 1.04
CA ILE A 3 8.14 30.99 1.62
C ILE A 3 7.40 30.12 2.66
N ARG A 4 7.64 28.81 2.62
CA ARG A 4 7.17 27.82 3.60
C ARG A 4 8.31 26.84 3.90
N ALA A 5 8.19 26.10 5.01
CA ALA A 5 9.16 25.09 5.42
C ALA A 5 8.52 23.69 5.41
N GLN A 6 9.34 22.67 5.14
CA GLN A 6 8.96 21.27 5.26
C GLN A 6 10.18 20.44 5.65
N ILE A 7 10.00 19.52 6.60
CA ILE A 7 11.02 18.52 6.92
C ILE A 7 10.90 17.38 5.90
N GLY A 8 11.90 17.26 5.03
CA GLY A 8 12.02 16.15 4.09
C GLY A 8 12.64 14.91 4.72
N MET A 9 12.53 13.77 4.03
CA MET A 9 13.18 12.52 4.41
C MET A 9 13.99 11.99 3.23
N VAL A 10 15.14 11.40 3.52
CA VAL A 10 15.97 10.70 2.53
C VAL A 10 16.26 9.30 3.05
N LEU A 11 15.97 8.30 2.23
CA LEU A 11 16.26 6.89 2.52
C LEU A 11 17.41 6.45 1.64
N ASN A 12 18.56 6.13 2.23
CA ASN A 12 19.69 5.60 1.49
C ASN A 12 19.47 4.09 1.22
N LEU A 13 19.10 3.77 -0.02
CA LEU A 13 18.79 2.40 -0.44
C LEU A 13 20.02 1.49 -0.48
N ASP A 14 21.23 2.05 -0.67
CA ASP A 14 22.50 1.30 -0.60
C ASP A 14 22.75 0.71 0.80
N LYS A 15 22.25 1.40 1.83
CA LYS A 15 22.32 0.94 3.23
C LYS A 15 21.06 0.22 3.70
N CYS A 16 20.06 0.06 2.84
CA CYS A 16 18.82 -0.59 3.22
C CYS A 16 19.01 -2.11 3.28
N ILE A 17 18.71 -2.68 4.43
CA ILE A 17 18.83 -4.13 4.67
C ILE A 17 17.49 -4.87 4.64
N GLY A 18 16.38 -4.18 4.34
CA GLY A 18 15.07 -4.81 4.24
C GLY A 18 14.58 -5.47 5.53
N CYS A 19 14.87 -4.92 6.71
CA CYS A 19 14.56 -5.58 8.00
C CYS A 19 13.12 -5.38 8.51
N HIS A 20 12.32 -4.53 7.86
CA HIS A 20 10.93 -4.21 8.24
C HIS A 20 10.71 -3.60 9.65
N THR A 21 11.76 -3.26 10.41
CA THR A 21 11.63 -2.62 11.73
C THR A 21 10.83 -1.31 11.68
N CYS A 22 11.01 -0.52 10.63
CA CYS A 22 10.24 0.71 10.38
C CYS A 22 8.74 0.43 10.22
N SER A 23 8.37 -0.68 9.57
CA SER A 23 6.98 -1.09 9.38
C SER A 23 6.34 -1.54 10.69
N VAL A 24 7.03 -2.37 11.48
CA VAL A 24 6.51 -2.90 12.76
C VAL A 24 6.31 -1.78 13.78
N THR A 25 7.28 -0.90 13.94
CA THR A 25 7.18 0.22 14.89
C THR A 25 6.04 1.16 14.52
N CYS A 26 5.88 1.49 13.23
CA CYS A 26 4.76 2.28 12.75
C CYS A 26 3.40 1.59 12.99
N LYS A 27 3.30 0.29 12.68
CA LYS A 27 2.10 -0.53 12.89
C LYS A 27 1.67 -0.53 14.36
N ASN A 28 2.61 -0.79 15.27
CA ASN A 28 2.35 -0.88 16.71
C ASN A 28 1.83 0.43 17.29
N VAL A 29 2.33 1.57 16.81
CA VAL A 29 1.94 2.89 17.33
C VAL A 29 0.63 3.37 16.70
N TRP A 30 0.43 3.18 15.39
CA TRP A 30 -0.61 3.93 14.66
C TRP A 30 -1.76 3.09 14.11
N THR A 31 -1.50 1.86 13.65
CA THR A 31 -2.46 1.08 12.84
C THR A 31 -2.71 -0.34 13.37
N ASN A 32 -2.67 -0.52 14.69
CA ASN A 32 -3.01 -1.76 15.39
C ASN A 32 -4.50 -1.87 15.80
N ARG A 33 -5.34 -0.95 15.32
CA ARG A 33 -6.77 -0.89 15.64
C ARG A 33 -7.62 -1.62 14.58
N PRO A 34 -8.79 -2.16 14.94
CA PRO A 34 -9.75 -2.71 13.99
C PRO A 34 -10.10 -1.73 12.85
N GLY A 35 -10.17 -2.24 11.62
CA GLY A 35 -10.32 -1.47 10.38
C GLY A 35 -9.01 -0.96 9.78
N MET A 36 -7.89 -1.03 10.51
CA MET A 36 -6.56 -0.57 10.07
C MET A 36 -5.48 -1.65 10.17
N GLU A 37 -5.82 -2.86 10.62
CA GLU A 37 -4.91 -4.00 10.76
C GLU A 37 -4.23 -4.35 9.44
N TYR A 38 -4.94 -4.24 8.31
CA TYR A 38 -4.38 -4.47 6.98
C TYR A 38 -3.50 -3.31 6.47
N ALA A 39 -3.59 -2.12 7.08
CA ALA A 39 -2.99 -0.89 6.58
C ALA A 39 -1.57 -0.66 7.12
N TRP A 40 -0.57 -0.62 6.23
CA TRP A 40 0.82 -0.37 6.59
C TRP A 40 1.24 1.02 6.11
N PHE A 41 1.19 2.02 7.01
CA PHE A 41 1.58 3.41 6.69
C PHE A 41 3.05 3.51 6.28
N ASN A 42 3.91 2.71 6.91
CA ASN A 42 5.24 2.44 6.45
C ASN A 42 5.29 0.96 6.03
N ASN A 43 5.64 0.69 4.77
CA ASN A 43 5.86 -0.65 4.26
C ASN A 43 7.22 -0.74 3.56
N VAL A 44 7.72 -1.97 3.40
CA VAL A 44 8.97 -2.24 2.67
C VAL A 44 8.65 -3.31 1.65
N GLU A 45 9.15 -3.13 0.43
CA GLU A 45 8.94 -4.06 -0.68
C GLU A 45 10.28 -4.60 -1.17
N THR A 46 10.34 -5.88 -1.54
CA THR A 46 11.45 -6.41 -2.32
C THR A 46 11.18 -6.17 -3.80
N LYS A 47 12.18 -5.64 -4.50
CA LYS A 47 12.16 -5.41 -5.95
C LYS A 47 13.14 -6.36 -6.65
N PRO A 48 12.80 -6.92 -7.82
CA PRO A 48 11.55 -6.71 -8.58
C PRO A 48 10.32 -7.37 -7.96
N GLY A 49 9.18 -6.68 -7.99
CA GLY A 49 7.89 -7.12 -7.42
C GLY A 49 6.75 -6.11 -7.63
N ILE A 50 5.50 -6.56 -7.50
CA ILE A 50 4.31 -5.72 -7.74
C ILE A 50 3.90 -4.87 -6.53
N GLY A 51 4.36 -5.22 -5.33
CA GLY A 51 4.27 -4.38 -4.13
C GLY A 51 2.91 -4.40 -3.43
N TYR A 52 2.68 -3.36 -2.60
CA TYR A 52 1.54 -3.28 -1.67
C TYR A 52 0.82 -1.89 -1.71
N PRO A 53 -0.42 -1.77 -2.21
CA PRO A 53 -1.21 -2.82 -2.84
C PRO A 53 -0.57 -3.31 -4.14
N LYS A 54 -1.04 -4.45 -4.62
CA LYS A 54 -0.56 -5.08 -5.85
C LYS A 54 -0.61 -4.08 -7.02
N GLU A 55 0.51 -3.97 -7.73
CA GLU A 55 0.71 -3.09 -8.89
C GLU A 55 0.49 -1.60 -8.60
N TRP A 56 0.74 -1.10 -7.38
CA TRP A 56 0.45 0.30 -7.01
C TRP A 56 1.09 1.35 -7.97
N GLU A 57 2.18 1.01 -8.65
CA GLU A 57 2.85 1.86 -9.65
C GLU A 57 2.10 1.94 -10.98
N ASN A 58 1.20 1.01 -11.28
CA ASN A 58 0.45 0.94 -12.53
C ASN A 58 -0.68 1.99 -12.58
N GLN A 59 -0.34 3.20 -13.03
CA GLN A 59 -1.31 4.30 -13.12
C GLN A 59 -2.30 4.17 -14.30
N GLN A 60 -2.12 3.18 -15.18
CA GLN A 60 -3.15 2.83 -16.16
C GLN A 60 -4.31 2.07 -15.50
N ARG A 61 -4.00 1.32 -14.43
CA ARG A 61 -4.96 0.63 -13.57
C ARG A 61 -5.55 1.55 -12.50
N TRP A 62 -4.69 2.18 -11.68
CA TRP A 62 -5.11 2.88 -10.46
C TRP A 62 -5.53 4.33 -10.66
N ASN A 63 -5.19 4.94 -11.79
CA ASN A 63 -5.54 6.33 -12.09
C ASN A 63 -5.11 7.36 -11.02
N GLY A 64 -3.99 7.10 -10.34
CA GLY A 64 -3.38 8.01 -9.37
C GLY A 64 -2.59 9.15 -10.02
N GLY A 65 -2.23 10.14 -9.20
CA GLY A 65 -1.40 11.27 -9.60
C GLY A 65 -2.07 12.31 -10.51
N TRP A 66 -1.24 13.13 -11.13
CA TRP A 66 -1.66 14.22 -12.01
C TRP A 66 -1.46 13.87 -13.50
N VAL A 67 -2.26 14.49 -14.36
CA VAL A 67 -2.04 14.54 -15.82
C VAL A 67 -1.95 16.00 -16.24
N ARG A 68 -1.01 16.29 -17.14
CA ARG A 68 -0.86 17.59 -17.78
C ARG A 68 -1.59 17.60 -19.12
N SER A 69 -2.49 18.55 -19.30
CA SER A 69 -3.21 18.81 -20.55
C SER A 69 -2.32 19.50 -21.58
N ALA A 70 -2.74 19.50 -22.85
CA ALA A 70 -2.01 20.16 -23.94
C ALA A 70 -1.87 21.69 -23.74
N ASP A 71 -2.85 22.32 -23.09
CA ASP A 71 -2.84 23.74 -22.72
C ASP A 71 -1.93 24.06 -21.52
N GLY A 72 -1.25 23.05 -20.95
CA GLY A 72 -0.35 23.18 -19.82
C GLY A 72 -1.02 23.12 -18.44
N THR A 73 -2.36 23.04 -18.38
CA THR A 73 -3.09 22.85 -17.11
C THR A 73 -2.88 21.44 -16.56
N ILE A 74 -3.08 21.28 -15.24
CA ILE A 74 -3.02 19.98 -14.58
C ILE A 74 -4.37 19.60 -13.99
N ARG A 75 -4.66 18.30 -14.00
CA ARG A 75 -5.84 17.71 -13.35
C ARG A 75 -5.51 16.35 -12.75
N PRO A 76 -6.23 15.88 -11.72
CA PRO A 76 -6.09 14.50 -11.26
C PRO A 76 -6.33 13.52 -12.42
N ARG A 77 -5.54 12.45 -12.48
CA ARG A 77 -5.67 11.41 -13.51
C ARG A 77 -7.04 10.76 -13.48
N GLN A 78 -7.55 10.47 -12.29
CA GLN A 78 -8.91 9.95 -12.05
C GLN A 78 -10.04 10.88 -12.53
N GLY A 79 -9.77 12.15 -12.85
CA GLY A 79 -10.73 13.05 -13.50
C GLY A 79 -10.74 14.47 -12.95
N ALA A 80 -11.41 15.36 -13.68
CA ALA A 80 -11.74 16.70 -13.21
C ALA A 80 -12.82 16.67 -12.09
N ARG A 81 -13.02 17.80 -11.40
CA ARG A 81 -13.93 17.89 -10.24
C ARG A 81 -15.32 17.28 -10.47
N TRP A 82 -15.97 17.56 -11.60
CA TRP A 82 -17.31 17.02 -11.90
C TRP A 82 -17.29 15.50 -12.15
N GLN A 83 -16.24 14.98 -12.80
CA GLN A 83 -16.07 13.55 -13.06
C GLN A 83 -15.88 12.77 -11.76
N LEU A 84 -15.14 13.36 -10.82
CA LEU A 84 -14.95 12.80 -9.48
C LEU A 84 -16.27 12.72 -8.71
N LEU A 85 -17.10 13.78 -8.77
CA LEU A 85 -18.40 13.79 -8.12
C LEU A 85 -19.36 12.75 -8.70
N LEU A 86 -19.36 12.54 -10.02
CA LEU A 86 -20.18 11.49 -10.65
C LEU A 86 -19.78 10.07 -10.22
N ARG A 87 -18.53 9.87 -9.78
CA ARG A 87 -17.99 8.58 -9.33
C ARG A 87 -18.07 8.39 -7.82
N ILE A 88 -18.68 9.31 -7.08
CA ILE A 88 -18.70 9.26 -5.61
C ILE A 88 -19.44 8.02 -5.07
N PHE A 89 -20.53 7.62 -5.74
CA PHE A 89 -21.34 6.47 -5.32
C PHE A 89 -20.57 5.15 -5.42
N SER A 90 -19.74 5.01 -6.45
CA SER A 90 -18.85 3.87 -6.63
C SER A 90 -17.58 4.33 -7.34
N ASN A 91 -16.47 4.36 -6.60
CA ASN A 91 -15.17 4.73 -7.17
C ASN A 91 -14.64 3.53 -7.97
N PRO A 92 -14.58 3.60 -9.31
CA PRO A 92 -14.17 2.47 -10.14
C PRO A 92 -12.67 2.15 -10.04
N ASN A 93 -11.87 3.06 -9.47
CA ASN A 93 -10.41 2.90 -9.36
C ASN A 93 -9.98 2.48 -7.96
N LEU A 94 -10.92 2.27 -7.03
CA LEU A 94 -10.60 1.97 -5.64
C LEU A 94 -9.98 0.58 -5.53
N PRO A 95 -8.76 0.44 -4.96
CA PRO A 95 -8.22 -0.87 -4.62
C PRO A 95 -9.13 -1.61 -3.65
N GLN A 96 -9.37 -2.89 -3.92
CA GLN A 96 -10.14 -3.77 -3.05
C GLN A 96 -9.25 -4.37 -1.98
N ILE A 97 -9.85 -4.97 -0.95
CA ILE A 97 -9.08 -5.60 0.12
C ILE A 97 -8.12 -6.68 -0.40
N ASP A 98 -8.51 -7.41 -1.45
CA ASP A 98 -7.69 -8.45 -2.07
C ASP A 98 -6.51 -7.91 -2.89
N ASP A 99 -6.53 -6.62 -3.24
CA ASP A 99 -5.37 -5.93 -3.80
C ASP A 99 -4.33 -5.62 -2.72
N TYR A 100 -4.75 -5.55 -1.45
CA TYR A 100 -3.87 -5.55 -0.29
C TYR A 100 -3.63 -6.98 0.17
N TYR A 101 -4.43 -7.46 1.13
CA TYR A 101 -4.56 -8.83 1.60
C TYR A 101 -5.75 -8.90 2.56
N GLU A 102 -6.38 -10.06 2.70
CA GLU A 102 -7.32 -10.33 3.79
C GLU A 102 -6.53 -10.42 5.11
N PRO A 103 -6.71 -9.50 6.07
CA PRO A 103 -6.02 -9.55 7.34
C PRO A 103 -6.47 -10.78 8.13
N PHE A 104 -5.52 -11.48 8.77
CA PHE A 104 -5.76 -12.74 9.45
C PHE A 104 -5.12 -12.80 10.83
N THR A 105 -5.66 -13.67 11.67
CA THR A 105 -5.11 -14.11 12.96
C THR A 105 -5.13 -15.63 13.03
N PHE A 106 -4.76 -16.22 14.18
CA PHE A 106 -4.78 -17.66 14.38
C PHE A 106 -5.53 -18.05 15.64
N ASP A 107 -6.10 -19.26 15.62
CA ASP A 107 -6.77 -19.90 16.76
C ASP A 107 -5.79 -20.38 17.84
N TYR A 108 -5.04 -19.46 18.46
CA TYR A 108 -4.04 -19.80 19.48
C TYR A 108 -4.65 -20.51 20.70
N ASP A 109 -5.87 -20.14 21.09
CA ASP A 109 -6.57 -20.75 22.22
C ASP A 109 -6.83 -22.25 22.01
N HIS A 110 -6.94 -22.71 20.76
CA HIS A 110 -7.10 -24.13 20.46
C HIS A 110 -5.89 -24.97 20.88
N LEU A 111 -4.69 -24.37 20.93
CA LEU A 111 -3.48 -25.07 21.40
C LEU A 111 -3.55 -25.42 22.89
N GLN A 112 -4.35 -24.69 23.67
CA GLN A 112 -4.49 -24.87 25.11
C GLN A 112 -5.80 -25.58 25.50
N SER A 113 -6.86 -25.36 24.73
CA SER A 113 -8.22 -25.83 25.04
C SER A 113 -8.64 -27.10 24.30
N ALA A 114 -7.81 -27.62 23.39
CA ALA A 114 -8.18 -28.81 22.61
C ALA A 114 -8.43 -30.03 23.53
N PRO A 115 -9.51 -30.79 23.29
CA PRO A 115 -9.74 -32.06 23.97
C PRO A 115 -8.71 -33.10 23.54
N GLU A 116 -8.63 -34.20 24.30
CA GLU A 116 -7.79 -35.33 23.95
C GLU A 116 -8.11 -35.85 22.53
N SER A 117 -7.07 -36.02 21.74
CA SER A 117 -7.17 -36.27 20.31
C SER A 117 -5.95 -37.10 19.88
N LYS A 118 -6.12 -37.97 18.88
CA LYS A 118 -5.00 -38.71 18.27
C LYS A 118 -4.06 -37.80 17.50
N ALA A 119 -4.55 -36.66 17.01
CA ALA A 119 -3.78 -35.68 16.27
C ALA A 119 -3.42 -34.49 17.19
N ALA A 120 -2.20 -33.96 17.04
CA ALA A 120 -1.79 -32.77 17.77
C ALA A 120 -2.63 -31.54 17.38
N PRO A 121 -3.03 -30.70 18.34
CA PRO A 121 -3.77 -29.47 18.05
C PRO A 121 -2.90 -28.47 17.27
N THR A 122 -3.52 -27.67 16.41
CA THR A 122 -2.84 -26.64 15.60
C THR A 122 -3.64 -25.35 15.58
N ALA A 123 -2.96 -24.20 15.57
CA ALA A 123 -3.60 -22.91 15.45
C ALA A 123 -3.87 -22.62 13.96
N ARG A 124 -5.14 -22.73 13.54
CA ARG A 124 -5.55 -22.49 12.14
C ARG A 124 -5.84 -21.00 11.91
N PRO A 125 -5.66 -20.50 10.68
CA PRO A 125 -5.91 -19.10 10.38
C PRO A 125 -7.40 -18.75 10.38
N ARG A 126 -7.69 -17.51 10.80
CA ARG A 126 -9.01 -16.89 10.75
C ARG A 126 -8.94 -15.51 10.13
N SER A 127 -9.97 -15.16 9.38
CA SER A 127 -10.16 -13.81 8.85
C SER A 127 -10.46 -12.83 9.98
N LEU A 128 -9.78 -11.68 9.97
CA LEU A 128 -10.14 -10.55 10.82
C LEU A 128 -11.31 -9.73 10.25
N ILE A 129 -11.73 -10.01 9.01
CA ILE A 129 -12.90 -9.37 8.38
C ILE A 129 -14.17 -10.15 8.68
N THR A 130 -14.16 -11.46 8.43
CA THR A 130 -15.37 -12.29 8.56
C THR A 130 -15.43 -13.06 9.89
N GLY A 131 -14.30 -13.22 10.59
CA GLY A 131 -14.19 -14.11 11.75
C GLY A 131 -14.19 -15.61 11.40
N GLU A 132 -14.38 -15.94 10.12
CA GLU A 132 -14.45 -17.31 9.64
C GLU A 132 -13.07 -17.95 9.53
N ARG A 133 -13.07 -19.28 9.48
CA ARG A 133 -11.87 -20.07 9.30
C ARG A 133 -11.38 -20.00 7.87
N MET A 134 -10.13 -19.63 7.70
CA MET A 134 -9.47 -19.65 6.39
C MET A 134 -8.92 -21.06 6.13
N GLN A 135 -9.12 -21.57 4.91
CA GLN A 135 -8.52 -22.86 4.53
C GLN A 135 -7.01 -22.71 4.28
N LYS A 136 -6.60 -21.59 3.69
CA LYS A 136 -5.21 -21.26 3.40
C LYS A 136 -5.06 -19.73 3.38
N ILE A 137 -3.92 -19.23 3.85
CA ILE A 137 -3.52 -17.84 3.58
C ILE A 137 -2.89 -17.82 2.19
N GLU A 138 -3.39 -16.96 1.30
CA GLU A 138 -2.95 -16.90 -0.10
C GLU A 138 -2.14 -15.66 -0.45
N TRP A 139 -2.14 -14.66 0.42
CA TRP A 139 -1.40 -13.43 0.23
C TRP A 139 -1.10 -12.72 1.56
N GLY A 140 -0.21 -11.73 1.53
CA GLY A 140 0.14 -10.89 2.66
C GLY A 140 0.82 -9.58 2.20
N PRO A 141 1.04 -8.62 3.11
CA PRO A 141 1.58 -7.30 2.76
C PRO A 141 3.04 -7.32 2.30
N ASN A 142 3.74 -8.44 2.50
CA ASN A 142 5.13 -8.66 2.11
C ASN A 142 5.31 -10.04 1.44
N TRP A 143 4.34 -10.45 0.61
CA TRP A 143 4.32 -11.80 0.03
C TRP A 143 5.49 -12.09 -0.93
N GLU A 144 6.07 -11.05 -1.51
CA GLU A 144 7.15 -11.12 -2.51
C GLU A 144 8.55 -10.93 -1.89
N GLU A 145 8.67 -10.97 -0.56
CA GLU A 145 9.91 -10.79 0.17
C GLU A 145 11.03 -11.72 -0.33
N ILE A 146 12.26 -11.19 -0.44
CA ILE A 146 13.47 -11.95 -0.82
C ILE A 146 13.22 -12.77 -2.11
N LEU A 147 12.59 -12.12 -3.09
CA LEU A 147 12.27 -12.70 -4.40
C LEU A 147 11.27 -13.88 -4.32
N GLY A 148 10.38 -13.88 -3.33
CA GLY A 148 9.30 -14.85 -3.17
C GLY A 148 8.41 -14.93 -4.40
N GLY A 149 8.28 -16.15 -4.96
CA GLY A 149 7.51 -16.41 -6.17
C GLY A 149 8.33 -16.44 -7.46
N GLU A 150 7.72 -16.96 -8.52
CA GLU A 150 8.36 -17.09 -9.83
C GLU A 150 8.75 -15.72 -10.42
N PHE A 151 9.89 -15.67 -11.11
CA PHE A 151 10.33 -14.45 -11.82
C PHE A 151 9.29 -13.97 -12.85
N SER A 152 8.55 -14.87 -13.50
CA SER A 152 7.45 -14.55 -14.42
C SER A 152 6.37 -13.66 -13.78
N LYS A 153 6.11 -13.84 -12.47
CA LYS A 153 5.15 -13.03 -11.70
C LYS A 153 5.78 -11.75 -11.20
N ARG A 154 6.97 -11.84 -10.61
CA ARG A 154 7.70 -10.67 -10.07
C ARG A 154 8.13 -9.68 -11.16
N SER A 155 8.43 -10.16 -12.35
CA SER A 155 8.82 -9.33 -13.50
C SER A 155 7.65 -8.56 -14.12
N GLN A 156 6.43 -8.70 -13.60
CA GLN A 156 5.31 -7.78 -13.88
C GLN A 156 5.46 -6.43 -13.18
N ASP A 157 6.52 -6.26 -12.37
CA ASP A 157 6.98 -4.97 -11.89
C ASP A 157 7.00 -3.92 -13.01
N ARG A 158 6.27 -2.82 -12.81
CA ARG A 158 6.16 -1.70 -13.76
C ARG A 158 7.54 -1.09 -14.08
N ASN A 159 8.53 -1.25 -13.21
CA ASN A 159 9.88 -0.74 -13.46
C ASN A 159 10.63 -1.52 -14.56
N PHE A 160 10.07 -2.63 -15.07
CA PHE A 160 10.65 -3.43 -16.16
C PHE A 160 10.06 -3.18 -17.56
N ASP A 161 9.08 -2.30 -17.74
CA ASP A 161 8.33 -2.21 -19.01
C ASP A 161 9.20 -1.94 -20.25
N ASP A 162 10.24 -1.14 -20.09
CA ASP A 162 11.16 -0.76 -21.18
C ASP A 162 12.51 -1.51 -21.07
N VAL A 163 12.53 -2.67 -20.41
CA VAL A 163 13.73 -3.46 -20.13
C VAL A 163 13.60 -4.88 -20.70
N GLN A 164 14.65 -5.36 -21.37
CA GLN A 164 14.78 -6.78 -21.74
C GLN A 164 15.09 -7.59 -20.48
N LYS A 165 14.03 -8.07 -19.82
CA LYS A 165 14.10 -8.62 -18.46
C LYS A 165 14.44 -10.10 -18.38
N GLU A 166 14.48 -10.81 -19.51
CA GLU A 166 14.71 -12.26 -19.57
C GLU A 166 16.03 -12.68 -18.91
N ILE A 167 17.07 -11.86 -19.07
CA ILE A 167 18.40 -12.11 -18.48
C ILE A 167 18.36 -12.19 -16.95
N TYR A 168 17.51 -11.39 -16.29
CA TYR A 168 17.39 -11.34 -14.83
C TYR A 168 16.58 -12.50 -14.25
N GLY A 169 16.00 -13.35 -15.10
CA GLY A 169 15.43 -14.64 -14.70
C GLY A 169 16.47 -15.76 -14.57
N GLN A 170 17.71 -15.52 -15.02
CA GLN A 170 18.82 -16.47 -14.89
C GLN A 170 19.43 -16.38 -13.50
N PHE A 171 19.80 -17.53 -12.92
CA PHE A 171 20.30 -17.61 -11.56
C PHE A 171 21.51 -16.69 -11.33
N GLU A 172 22.46 -16.68 -12.26
CA GLU A 172 23.70 -15.91 -12.18
C GLU A 172 23.50 -14.39 -12.25
N ASN A 173 22.36 -13.94 -12.79
CA ASN A 173 22.02 -12.53 -12.96
C ASN A 173 20.91 -12.09 -11.99
N THR A 174 20.64 -12.90 -10.96
CA THR A 174 19.65 -12.58 -9.94
C THR A 174 20.08 -11.34 -9.17
N PHE A 175 19.17 -10.37 -9.04
CA PHE A 175 19.35 -9.22 -8.17
C PHE A 175 18.10 -9.01 -7.32
N LEU A 176 18.29 -8.31 -6.21
CA LEU A 176 17.20 -7.80 -5.39
C LEU A 176 17.59 -6.45 -4.78
N MET A 177 16.60 -5.61 -4.54
CA MET A 177 16.76 -4.40 -3.72
C MET A 177 15.54 -4.21 -2.82
N TYR A 178 15.68 -3.40 -1.78
CA TYR A 178 14.60 -3.07 -0.86
C TYR A 178 14.11 -1.64 -1.08
N LEU A 179 12.79 -1.49 -1.09
CA LEU A 179 12.11 -0.20 -1.23
C LEU A 179 11.24 0.07 0.02
N PRO A 180 11.81 0.65 1.09
CA PRO A 180 11.02 1.20 2.18
C PRO A 180 10.33 2.49 1.72
N ARG A 181 9.02 2.60 1.98
CA ARG A 181 8.23 3.77 1.59
C ARG A 181 7.11 4.10 2.57
N LEU A 182 6.69 5.37 2.52
CA LEU A 182 5.66 5.97 3.34
C LEU A 182 4.98 7.11 2.56
N CYS A 183 4.11 7.91 3.21
CA CYS A 183 3.51 9.06 2.55
C CYS A 183 4.56 10.14 2.19
N GLU A 184 4.68 10.48 0.91
CA GLU A 184 5.64 11.48 0.43
C GLU A 184 5.36 12.93 0.87
N HIS A 185 4.23 13.19 1.55
CA HIS A 185 3.80 14.51 2.00
C HIS A 185 4.04 15.61 0.94
N CYS A 186 3.58 15.35 -0.29
CA CYS A 186 3.95 16.09 -1.49
C CYS A 186 3.71 17.61 -1.36
N LEU A 187 4.42 18.41 -2.16
CA LEU A 187 4.12 19.84 -2.32
C LEU A 187 2.81 20.07 -3.09
N ASN A 188 2.54 19.23 -4.09
CA ASN A 188 1.29 19.22 -4.86
C ASN A 188 0.55 17.87 -4.71
N PRO A 189 -0.03 17.59 -3.53
CA PRO A 189 -0.62 16.30 -3.21
C PRO A 189 -1.94 16.05 -3.96
N THR A 190 -1.98 15.00 -4.78
CA THR A 190 -3.21 14.64 -5.52
C THR A 190 -4.35 14.24 -4.59
N CYS A 191 -4.05 13.61 -3.44
CA CYS A 191 -5.08 13.24 -2.45
C CYS A 191 -5.86 14.45 -1.92
N VAL A 192 -5.20 15.60 -1.71
CA VAL A 192 -5.85 16.87 -1.35
C VAL A 192 -6.79 17.34 -2.46
N ALA A 193 -6.32 17.28 -3.71
CA ALA A 193 -7.11 17.71 -4.86
C ALA A 193 -8.31 16.79 -5.16
N SER A 194 -8.21 15.51 -4.80
CA SER A 194 -9.26 14.50 -5.05
C SER A 194 -10.31 14.40 -3.94
N CYS A 195 -10.07 14.97 -2.75
CA CYS A 195 -10.99 14.86 -1.61
C CYS A 195 -12.22 15.79 -1.80
N PRO A 196 -13.45 15.25 -1.99
CA PRO A 196 -14.63 16.10 -2.25
C PRO A 196 -15.02 16.98 -1.07
N SER A 197 -14.77 16.53 0.16
CA SER A 197 -15.09 17.26 1.39
C SER A 197 -14.01 18.26 1.83
N GLY A 198 -12.85 18.29 1.16
CA GLY A 198 -11.72 19.15 1.56
C GLY A 198 -11.12 18.78 2.92
N SER A 199 -11.30 17.53 3.38
CA SER A 199 -10.82 17.07 4.70
C SER A 199 -9.32 16.79 4.73
N ILE A 200 -8.67 16.74 3.57
CA ILE A 200 -7.22 16.52 3.48
C ILE A 200 -6.55 17.87 3.25
N TYR A 201 -5.51 18.16 4.02
CA TYR A 201 -4.81 19.44 3.98
C TYR A 201 -3.32 19.26 4.24
N LYS A 202 -2.53 20.24 3.81
CA LYS A 202 -1.10 20.35 4.10
C LYS A 202 -0.89 21.45 5.13
N ARG A 203 -0.30 21.11 6.27
CA ARG A 203 0.04 22.07 7.33
C ARG A 203 1.02 23.11 6.80
N GLU A 204 0.86 24.35 7.24
CA GLU A 204 1.62 25.49 6.70
C GLU A 204 3.01 25.60 7.35
N GLU A 205 3.09 25.23 8.62
CA GLU A 205 4.26 25.34 9.48
C GLU A 205 5.33 24.28 9.21
N ASP A 206 4.95 23.06 8.81
CA ASP A 206 5.87 21.94 8.63
C ASP A 206 5.62 21.08 7.38
N GLY A 207 4.59 21.41 6.59
CA GLY A 207 4.30 20.71 5.34
C GLY A 207 3.74 19.31 5.50
N ILE A 208 3.37 18.85 6.70
CA ILE A 208 2.77 17.52 6.87
C ILE A 208 1.36 17.51 6.25
N VAL A 209 1.10 16.52 5.41
CA VAL A 209 -0.22 16.26 4.81
C VAL A 209 -1.02 15.34 5.73
N LEU A 210 -2.20 15.76 6.14
CA LEU A 210 -3.07 15.05 7.09
C LEU A 210 -4.49 14.90 6.54
N ILE A 211 -5.21 13.90 7.05
CA ILE A 211 -6.64 13.71 6.87
C ILE A 211 -7.34 14.06 8.18
N ASP A 212 -8.12 15.14 8.18
CA ASP A 212 -8.98 15.56 9.30
C ASP A 212 -10.05 14.48 9.56
N GLN A 213 -9.97 13.79 10.69
CA GLN A 213 -10.87 12.68 11.01
C GLN A 213 -12.29 13.16 11.32
N ASP A 214 -12.48 14.38 11.84
CA ASP A 214 -13.80 14.93 12.16
C ASP A 214 -14.53 15.42 10.90
N LYS A 215 -13.77 15.98 9.95
CA LYS A 215 -14.31 16.43 8.66
C LYS A 215 -14.39 15.34 7.61
N CYS A 216 -13.67 14.24 7.76
CA CYS A 216 -13.72 13.14 6.81
C CYS A 216 -15.16 12.63 6.69
N ARG A 217 -15.56 12.30 5.46
CA ARG A 217 -16.90 11.77 5.15
C ARG A 217 -16.82 10.40 4.46
N GLY A 218 -15.66 9.76 4.47
CA GLY A 218 -15.49 8.42 3.91
C GLY A 218 -15.70 8.34 2.39
N TRP A 219 -15.52 9.45 1.66
CA TRP A 219 -15.78 9.49 0.21
C TRP A 219 -14.84 8.64 -0.63
N ARG A 220 -13.72 8.16 -0.06
CA ARG A 220 -12.83 7.14 -0.68
C ARG A 220 -12.38 7.46 -2.13
N MET A 221 -12.30 8.75 -2.48
CA MET A 221 -11.75 9.23 -3.76
C MET A 221 -10.27 9.62 -3.67
N CYS A 222 -9.77 9.78 -2.45
CA CYS A 222 -8.39 10.17 -2.17
C CYS A 222 -7.42 8.99 -2.13
N ILE A 223 -7.96 7.77 -2.00
CA ILE A 223 -7.25 6.49 -2.13
C ILE A 223 -7.00 6.29 -3.62
#